data_AF-A0A653WZN1-F1
#
_entry.id   AF-A0A653WZN1-F1
#
_cell.length_a   1.000
_cell.length_b   1.000
_cell.length_c   1.000
_cell.angle_alpha   90.00
_cell.angle_beta   90.00
_cell.angle_gamma   90.00
#
_symmetry.space_group_name_H-M   'P 1'
#
loop_
_entity.id
_entity.type
_entity.pdbx_description
1 polymer ?
#
loop_
_entity_poly.entity_id
_entity_poly.type
_entity_poly.pdbx_seq_one_letter_code
_entity_poly.pdbx_strand_id
1 'polypeptide(L)'
;MWRFSRGEGWRFHLTRARVAAFSGRLRAPEASQLFQPVQQRAVAKARGWRNKEAAMLESLSLAAGLSWASGLRLYLTVFVAGLFARMGVIHLPDTLAVLASPWVIGVAAVLTVVEFLADKIPAVDSLWDAIHTFIRIPAGAVLAAGALGHADPTLLTIAALAGGTLAGASHFAKAGTRALINLSPEPLSNWAASATEDVGATLGLVLAFFVPLLFLVMLIAFLVVAGWALPRLARGVHGGVSRMAKHMLPGTHNPISRLRSKHD
;
A
#
# COMPACT_ATOMS: atom_id res chain seq x y z
N MET A 1 -12.85 -19.05 -60.44
CA MET A 1 -11.61 -19.83 -60.66
C MET A 1 -10.54 -19.27 -59.73
N TRP A 2 -10.16 -20.00 -58.68
CA TRP A 2 -9.21 -19.54 -57.67
C TRP A 2 -7.79 -19.91 -58.10
N ARG A 3 -6.87 -18.95 -58.14
CA ARG A 3 -5.44 -19.21 -58.34
C ARG A 3 -4.66 -18.61 -57.17
N PHE A 4 -3.90 -19.47 -56.50
CA PHE A 4 -3.11 -19.13 -55.32
C PHE A 4 -1.72 -18.71 -55.77
N SER A 5 -1.30 -17.48 -55.48
CA SER A 5 0.09 -17.02 -55.63
C SER A 5 0.62 -16.66 -54.25
N ARG A 6 1.70 -17.34 -53.84
CA ARG A 6 2.43 -17.08 -52.58
C ARG A 6 3.28 -15.83 -52.78
N GLY A 7 3.23 -14.87 -51.86
CA GLY A 7 4.29 -13.85 -51.82
C GLY A 7 4.06 -12.60 -50.98
N GLU A 8 2.82 -12.17 -50.71
CA GLU A 8 2.61 -10.87 -50.07
C GLU A 8 1.56 -10.95 -48.96
N GLY A 9 1.91 -10.40 -47.80
CA GLY A 9 1.12 -10.48 -46.57
C GLY A 9 -0.28 -9.90 -46.72
N TRP A 10 -1.15 -10.27 -45.76
CA TRP A 10 -2.54 -9.82 -45.65
C TRP A 10 -2.65 -8.28 -45.58
N ARG A 11 -2.63 -7.59 -46.72
CA ARG A 11 -2.98 -6.18 -46.84
C ARG A 11 -4.45 -6.07 -47.22
N PHE A 12 -5.30 -5.92 -46.21
CA PHE A 12 -6.70 -5.56 -46.40
C PHE A 12 -6.79 -4.10 -46.85
N HIS A 13 -6.63 -3.84 -48.15
CA HIS A 13 -7.04 -2.58 -48.76
C HIS A 13 -8.56 -2.61 -48.99
N LEU A 14 -9.32 -2.33 -47.94
CA LEU A 14 -10.71 -1.88 -48.10
C LEU A 14 -10.66 -0.40 -48.51
N THR A 15 -10.57 -0.15 -49.81
CA THR A 15 -10.73 1.19 -50.37
C THR A 15 -12.08 1.74 -49.92
N ARG A 16 -12.10 2.90 -49.24
CA ARG A 16 -13.32 3.59 -48.76
C ARG A 16 -14.45 3.66 -49.82
N ALA A 17 -14.08 3.64 -51.10
CA ALA A 17 -14.98 3.63 -52.24
C ALA A 17 -15.90 2.40 -52.35
N ARG A 18 -15.45 1.19 -51.97
CA ARG A 18 -16.29 -0.02 -52.08
C ARG A 18 -17.36 -0.11 -50.98
N VAL A 19 -17.10 0.48 -49.81
CA VAL A 19 -18.10 0.61 -48.74
C VAL A 19 -19.15 1.67 -49.11
N ALA A 20 -18.71 2.77 -49.72
CA ALA A 20 -19.61 3.84 -50.19
C ALA A 20 -20.57 3.35 -51.30
N ALA A 21 -20.09 2.54 -52.25
CA ALA A 21 -20.91 2.01 -53.35
C ALA A 21 -22.00 1.02 -52.89
N PHE A 22 -21.84 0.37 -51.73
CA PHE A 22 -22.86 -0.49 -51.13
C PHE A 22 -23.87 0.31 -50.28
N SER A 23 -23.45 1.46 -49.72
CA SER A 23 -24.28 2.31 -48.88
C SER A 23 -25.36 3.11 -49.63
N GLY A 24 -25.19 3.32 -50.95
CA GLY A 24 -26.12 4.11 -51.77
C GLY A 24 -27.44 3.42 -52.14
N ARG A 25 -27.64 2.13 -51.79
CA ARG A 25 -28.87 1.37 -52.09
C ARG A 25 -29.74 1.04 -50.87
N LEU A 26 -29.25 1.26 -49.66
CA LEU A 26 -30.00 0.96 -48.44
C LEU A 26 -30.71 2.23 -47.95
N ARG A 27 -32.03 2.16 -47.76
CA ARG A 27 -32.74 3.24 -47.06
C ARG A 27 -32.13 3.32 -45.64
N ALA A 28 -31.85 4.53 -45.14
CA ALA A 28 -31.21 4.75 -43.84
C ALA A 28 -31.76 3.90 -42.66
N PRO A 29 -33.06 3.53 -42.59
CA PRO A 29 -33.57 2.63 -41.54
C PRO A 29 -33.01 1.20 -41.61
N GLU A 30 -32.84 0.62 -42.80
CA GLU A 30 -32.37 -0.77 -42.97
C GLU A 30 -30.89 -0.93 -42.61
N ALA A 31 -30.07 0.06 -42.95
CA ALA A 31 -28.67 0.09 -42.55
C ALA A 31 -28.53 0.12 -41.02
N SER A 32 -29.35 0.92 -40.32
CA SER A 32 -29.32 0.98 -38.85
C SER A 32 -29.68 -0.37 -38.21
N GLN A 33 -30.67 -1.09 -38.74
CA GLN A 33 -31.07 -2.42 -38.23
C GLN A 33 -29.99 -3.48 -38.47
N LEU A 34 -29.27 -3.42 -39.59
CA LEU A 34 -28.17 -4.33 -39.89
C LEU A 34 -26.93 -4.10 -39.00
N PHE A 35 -26.66 -2.86 -38.58
CA PHE A 35 -25.51 -2.52 -37.72
C PHE A 35 -25.80 -2.54 -36.22
N GLN A 36 -27.07 -2.55 -35.79
CA GLN A 36 -27.50 -2.68 -34.40
C GLN A 36 -26.78 -3.80 -33.63
N PRO A 37 -26.72 -5.06 -34.10
CA PRO A 37 -26.03 -6.13 -33.37
C PRO A 37 -24.51 -5.92 -33.28
N VAL A 38 -23.88 -5.26 -34.26
CA VAL A 38 -22.45 -4.91 -34.20
C VAL A 38 -22.19 -3.80 -33.18
N GLN A 39 -23.04 -2.77 -33.16
CA GLN A 39 -22.97 -1.69 -32.19
C GLN A 39 -23.21 -2.19 -30.76
N GLN A 40 -24.20 -3.07 -30.56
CA GLN A 40 -24.49 -3.67 -29.26
C GLN A 40 -23.30 -4.52 -28.76
N ARG A 41 -22.66 -5.30 -29.65
CA ARG A 41 -21.43 -6.05 -29.31
C ARG A 41 -20.27 -5.13 -28.95
N ALA A 42 -20.09 -4.02 -29.68
CA ALA A 42 -19.06 -3.03 -29.38
C ALA A 42 -19.29 -2.36 -28.02
N VAL A 43 -20.52 -1.96 -27.71
CA VAL A 43 -20.92 -1.36 -26.43
C VAL A 43 -20.79 -2.36 -25.28
N ALA A 44 -21.20 -3.62 -25.47
CA ALA A 44 -21.05 -4.68 -24.47
C ALA A 44 -19.58 -4.98 -24.18
N LYS A 45 -18.75 -5.06 -25.23
CA LYS A 45 -17.31 -5.21 -25.10
C LYS A 45 -16.73 -4.04 -24.31
N ALA A 46 -17.00 -2.79 -24.70
CA ALA A 46 -16.50 -1.59 -24.01
C ALA A 46 -16.92 -1.53 -22.53
N ARG A 47 -18.17 -1.90 -22.20
CA ARG A 47 -18.61 -2.04 -20.80
C ARG A 47 -17.81 -3.10 -20.05
N GLY A 48 -17.54 -4.24 -20.68
CA GLY A 48 -16.71 -5.30 -20.10
C GLY A 48 -15.29 -4.84 -19.77
N TRP A 49 -14.64 -4.04 -20.63
CA TRP A 49 -13.32 -3.46 -20.36
C TRP A 49 -13.37 -2.51 -19.15
N ARG A 50 -14.31 -1.58 -19.14
CA ARG A 50 -14.45 -0.62 -18.03
C ARG A 50 -14.70 -1.29 -16.68
N ASN A 51 -15.50 -2.37 -16.66
CA ASN A 51 -15.75 -3.12 -15.42
C ASN A 51 -14.49 -3.84 -14.92
N LYS A 52 -13.65 -4.35 -15.82
CA LYS A 52 -12.36 -4.97 -15.46
C LYS A 52 -11.38 -3.95 -14.92
N GLU A 53 -11.32 -2.76 -15.54
CA GLU A 53 -10.46 -1.66 -15.06
C GLU A 53 -10.86 -1.22 -13.66
N ALA A 54 -12.15 -1.04 -13.40
CA ALA A 54 -12.67 -0.71 -12.07
C ALA A 54 -12.32 -1.78 -11.04
N ALA A 55 -12.56 -3.06 -11.35
CA ALA A 55 -12.22 -4.17 -10.46
C ALA A 55 -10.71 -4.23 -10.15
N MET A 56 -9.86 -4.00 -11.15
CA MET A 56 -8.40 -3.99 -10.96
C MET A 56 -7.96 -2.82 -10.06
N LEU A 57 -8.56 -1.64 -10.22
CA LEU A 57 -8.31 -0.48 -9.37
C LEU A 57 -8.72 -0.74 -7.92
N GLU A 58 -9.87 -1.37 -7.71
CA GLU A 58 -10.36 -1.75 -6.37
C GLU A 58 -9.42 -2.75 -5.70
N SER A 59 -9.01 -3.83 -6.39
CA SER A 59 -8.05 -4.81 -5.86
C SER A 59 -6.68 -4.19 -5.55
N LEU A 60 -6.18 -3.30 -6.42
CA LEU A 60 -4.92 -2.60 -6.21
C LEU A 60 -4.99 -1.67 -4.99
N SER A 61 -6.07 -0.91 -4.87
CA SER A 61 -6.32 -0.02 -3.74
C SER A 61 -6.46 -0.80 -2.43
N LEU A 62 -7.20 -1.92 -2.44
CA LEU A 62 -7.32 -2.81 -1.29
C LEU A 62 -5.96 -3.36 -0.86
N ALA A 63 -5.19 -3.92 -1.80
CA ALA A 63 -3.88 -4.50 -1.53
C ALA A 63 -2.91 -3.44 -0.95
N ALA A 64 -2.86 -2.27 -1.58
CA ALA A 64 -1.99 -1.19 -1.17
C ALA A 64 -2.44 -0.56 0.16
N GLY A 65 -3.74 -0.39 0.38
CA GLY A 65 -4.35 0.14 1.60
C GLY A 65 -4.10 -0.73 2.81
N LEU A 66 -4.41 -2.02 2.71
CA LEU A 66 -4.16 -2.97 3.79
C LEU A 66 -2.66 -3.07 4.12
N SER A 67 -1.80 -3.06 3.10
CA SER A 67 -0.36 -3.18 3.34
C SER A 67 0.26 -1.91 3.95
N TRP A 68 -0.08 -0.74 3.40
CA TRP A 68 0.38 0.55 3.93
C TRP A 68 -0.07 0.76 5.37
N ALA A 69 -1.36 0.49 5.66
CA ALA A 69 -1.91 0.64 6.99
C ALA A 69 -1.34 -0.40 7.97
N SER A 70 -1.05 -1.62 7.50
CA SER A 70 -0.39 -2.66 8.31
C SER A 70 0.95 -2.21 8.86
N GLY A 71 1.76 -1.50 8.06
CA GLY A 71 3.04 -0.96 8.50
C GLY A 71 2.93 0.11 9.58
N LEU A 72 1.84 0.88 9.59
CA LEU A 72 1.56 1.86 10.65
C LEU A 72 0.98 1.17 11.89
N ARG A 73 -0.12 0.44 11.71
CA ARG A 73 -0.96 -0.19 12.74
C ARG A 73 -1.65 -1.46 12.22
N LEU A 74 -0.94 -2.60 12.30
CA LEU A 74 -1.44 -3.90 11.85
C LEU A 74 -2.76 -4.32 12.50
N TYR A 75 -2.84 -4.25 13.83
CA TYR A 75 -4.04 -4.75 14.53
C TYR A 75 -5.26 -3.90 14.24
N LEU A 76 -5.10 -2.58 14.17
CA LEU A 76 -6.15 -1.66 13.75
C LEU A 76 -6.59 -1.97 12.31
N THR A 77 -5.64 -2.26 11.42
CA THR A 77 -5.92 -2.60 10.03
C THR A 77 -6.77 -3.85 9.91
N VAL A 78 -6.38 -4.93 10.60
CA VAL A 78 -7.14 -6.19 10.63
C VAL A 78 -8.51 -5.98 11.26
N PHE A 79 -8.59 -5.22 12.35
CA PHE A 79 -9.83 -4.91 13.04
C PHE A 79 -10.81 -4.16 12.13
N VAL A 80 -10.39 -3.05 11.52
CA VAL A 80 -11.24 -2.22 10.65
C VAL A 80 -11.70 -3.00 9.41
N ALA A 81 -10.77 -3.67 8.71
CA ALA A 81 -11.10 -4.45 7.53
C ALA A 81 -12.06 -5.61 7.88
N GLY A 82 -11.77 -6.34 8.95
CA GLY A 82 -12.60 -7.45 9.42
C GLY A 82 -13.98 -7.01 9.88
N LEU A 83 -14.07 -5.93 10.65
CA LEU A 83 -15.34 -5.39 11.14
C LEU A 83 -16.20 -4.90 9.98
N PHE A 84 -15.64 -4.15 9.03
CA PHE A 84 -16.38 -3.65 7.87
C PHE A 84 -16.87 -4.79 6.97
N ALA A 85 -16.04 -5.81 6.75
CA ALA A 85 -16.43 -6.99 6.00
C ALA A 85 -17.56 -7.75 6.70
N ARG A 86 -17.48 -7.93 8.02
CA ARG A 86 -18.50 -8.62 8.81
C ARG A 86 -19.83 -7.87 8.87
N MET A 87 -19.79 -6.54 8.88
CA MET A 87 -21.00 -5.70 8.82
C MET A 87 -21.60 -5.61 7.41
N GLY A 88 -20.97 -6.23 6.40
CA GLY A 88 -21.42 -6.15 5.01
C GLY A 88 -21.18 -4.80 4.35
N VAL A 89 -20.32 -3.95 4.93
CA VAL A 89 -19.99 -2.61 4.41
C VAL A 89 -19.03 -2.71 3.24
N ILE A 90 -18.08 -3.65 3.29
CA ILE A 90 -17.12 -3.92 2.22
C ILE A 90 -17.17 -5.40 1.84
N HIS A 91 -16.80 -5.71 0.60
CA HIS A 91 -16.61 -7.09 0.14
C HIS A 91 -15.11 -7.38 0.08
N LEU A 92 -14.67 -8.36 0.86
CA LEU A 92 -13.30 -8.87 0.78
C LEU A 92 -13.26 -10.12 -0.11
N PRO A 93 -12.15 -10.36 -0.82
CA PRO A 93 -11.89 -11.65 -1.45
C PRO A 93 -11.97 -12.80 -0.42
N ASP A 94 -12.32 -13.99 -0.89
CA ASP A 94 -12.43 -15.19 -0.07
C ASP A 94 -11.12 -15.56 0.65
N THR A 95 -9.98 -15.29 0.00
CA THR A 95 -8.63 -15.37 0.59
C THR A 95 -8.44 -14.47 1.83
N LEU A 96 -9.22 -13.40 1.97
CA LEU A 96 -9.23 -12.50 3.14
C LEU A 96 -10.48 -12.67 4.01
N ALA A 97 -11.37 -13.62 3.71
CA ALA A 97 -12.60 -13.83 4.49
C ALA A 97 -12.33 -14.14 5.96
N VAL A 98 -11.15 -14.70 6.27
CA VAL A 98 -10.71 -14.96 7.65
C VAL A 98 -10.69 -13.70 8.52
N LEU A 99 -10.47 -12.52 7.93
CA LEU A 99 -10.48 -11.25 8.66
C LEU A 99 -11.85 -10.93 9.26
N ALA A 100 -12.94 -11.40 8.62
CA ALA A 100 -14.30 -11.22 9.11
C ALA A 100 -14.68 -12.18 10.25
N SER A 101 -13.78 -13.10 10.65
CA SER A 101 -14.01 -14.02 11.77
C SER A 101 -14.20 -13.25 13.09
N PRO A 102 -15.20 -13.58 13.91
CA PRO A 102 -15.41 -12.95 15.22
C PRO A 102 -14.18 -13.01 16.12
N TRP A 103 -13.45 -14.12 16.06
CA TRP A 103 -12.22 -14.33 16.85
C TRP A 103 -11.09 -13.44 16.37
N VAL A 104 -10.90 -13.31 15.04
CA VAL A 104 -9.86 -12.46 14.46
C VAL A 104 -10.14 -10.99 14.78
N ILE A 105 -11.39 -10.55 14.60
CA ILE A 105 -11.83 -9.19 14.94
C ILE A 105 -11.63 -8.93 16.44
N GLY A 106 -12.05 -9.85 17.31
CA GLY A 106 -11.92 -9.70 18.76
C GLY A 106 -10.46 -9.59 19.23
N VAL A 107 -9.58 -10.47 18.73
CA VAL A 107 -8.14 -10.42 19.05
C VAL A 107 -7.51 -9.16 18.48
N ALA A 108 -7.83 -8.79 17.23
CA ALA A 108 -7.33 -7.57 16.62
C ALA A 108 -7.78 -6.31 17.38
N ALA A 109 -9.02 -6.28 17.88
CA ALA A 109 -9.54 -5.18 18.70
C ALA A 109 -8.73 -5.04 20.01
N VAL A 110 -8.53 -6.16 20.74
CA VAL A 110 -7.74 -6.16 21.97
C VAL A 110 -6.31 -5.71 21.70
N LEU A 111 -5.65 -6.26 20.68
CA LEU A 111 -4.27 -5.90 20.34
C LEU A 111 -4.16 -4.46 19.85
N THR A 112 -5.20 -3.91 19.21
CA THR A 112 -5.26 -2.47 18.86
C THR A 112 -5.23 -1.61 20.12
N VAL A 113 -6.02 -1.97 21.14
CA VAL A 113 -6.02 -1.27 22.42
C VAL A 113 -4.67 -1.40 23.12
N VAL A 114 -4.10 -2.61 23.16
CA VAL A 114 -2.77 -2.85 23.76
C VAL A 114 -1.71 -1.99 23.09
N GLU A 115 -1.67 -1.97 21.75
CA GLU A 115 -0.72 -1.17 20.98
C GLU A 115 -0.94 0.33 21.20
N PHE A 116 -2.19 0.81 21.31
CA PHE A 116 -2.47 2.22 21.65
C PHE A 116 -1.97 2.60 23.06
N LEU A 117 -2.04 1.67 24.02
CA LEU A 117 -1.53 1.89 25.37
C LEU A 117 0.01 1.80 25.41
N ALA A 118 0.61 0.87 24.66
CA ALA A 118 2.06 0.70 24.55
C ALA A 118 2.74 1.98 24.01
N ASP A 119 2.10 2.64 23.04
CA ASP A 119 2.55 3.91 22.46
C ASP A 119 2.71 5.06 23.47
N LYS A 120 2.11 4.95 24.67
CA LYS A 120 2.16 6.01 25.69
C LYS A 120 3.46 6.01 26.49
N ILE A 121 4.24 4.93 26.45
CA ILE A 121 5.46 4.77 27.24
C ILE A 121 6.65 4.64 26.26
N PRO A 122 7.54 5.64 26.12
CA PRO A 122 8.55 5.68 25.04
C PRO A 122 9.46 4.44 24.93
N ALA A 123 9.84 3.83 26.06
CA ALA A 123 10.65 2.61 26.07
C ALA A 123 9.86 1.38 25.62
N VAL A 124 8.58 1.29 26.00
CA VAL A 124 7.69 0.20 25.59
C VAL A 124 7.37 0.33 24.12
N ASP A 125 7.07 1.54 23.66
CA ASP A 125 6.86 1.90 22.25
C ASP A 125 8.02 1.44 21.37
N SER A 126 9.26 1.82 21.73
CA SER A 126 10.46 1.45 20.97
C SER A 126 10.66 -0.06 20.88
N LEU A 127 10.46 -0.79 22.00
CA LEU A 127 10.55 -2.25 22.03
C LEU A 127 9.42 -2.90 21.20
N TRP A 128 8.21 -2.37 21.31
CA TRP A 128 7.05 -2.83 20.58
C TRP A 128 7.27 -2.69 19.07
N ASP A 129 7.68 -1.52 18.58
CA ASP A 129 7.96 -1.29 17.17
C ASP A 129 9.14 -2.15 16.66
N ALA A 130 10.15 -2.43 17.50
CA ALA A 130 11.24 -3.32 17.14
C ALA A 130 10.75 -4.76 16.86
N ILE A 131 9.94 -5.32 17.77
CA ILE A 131 9.31 -6.63 17.57
C ILE A 131 8.40 -6.61 16.34
N HIS A 132 7.60 -5.56 16.20
CA HIS A 132 6.61 -5.43 15.13
C HIS A 132 7.20 -5.21 13.75
N THR A 133 8.48 -4.89 13.64
CA THR A 133 9.20 -4.92 12.35
C THR A 133 9.10 -6.30 11.69
N PHE A 134 9.17 -7.37 12.47
CA PHE A 134 9.09 -8.76 11.98
C PHE A 134 7.66 -9.28 11.82
N ILE A 135 6.67 -8.53 12.30
CA ILE A 135 5.26 -8.94 12.26
C ILE A 135 4.51 -8.14 11.18
N ARG A 136 4.60 -6.82 11.23
CA ARG A 136 3.85 -5.90 10.35
C ARG A 136 4.26 -6.01 8.88
N ILE A 137 5.56 -6.17 8.61
CA ILE A 137 6.07 -6.24 7.24
C ILE A 137 5.61 -7.52 6.54
N PRO A 138 5.81 -8.73 7.12
CA PRO A 138 5.24 -9.95 6.54
C PRO A 138 3.71 -9.93 6.50
N ALA A 139 3.04 -9.40 7.52
CA ALA A 139 1.59 -9.30 7.51
C ALA A 139 1.07 -8.41 6.37
N GLY A 140 1.72 -7.27 6.11
CA GLY A 140 1.39 -6.41 4.97
C GLY A 140 1.57 -7.11 3.62
N ALA A 141 2.65 -7.90 3.47
CA ALA A 141 2.86 -8.73 2.29
C ALA A 141 1.73 -9.76 2.09
N VAL A 142 1.33 -10.47 3.15
CA VAL A 142 0.23 -11.44 3.11
C VAL A 142 -1.10 -10.77 2.79
N LEU A 143 -1.39 -9.62 3.40
CA LEU A 143 -2.62 -8.86 3.16
C LEU A 143 -2.70 -8.36 1.70
N ALA A 144 -1.58 -7.88 1.15
CA ALA A 144 -1.52 -7.44 -0.25
C ALA A 144 -1.76 -8.60 -1.21
N ALA A 145 -1.10 -9.74 -1.01
CA ALA A 145 -1.33 -10.92 -1.84
C ALA A 145 -2.78 -11.44 -1.69
N GLY A 146 -3.30 -11.48 -0.46
CA GLY A 146 -4.67 -11.89 -0.19
C GLY A 146 -5.70 -10.99 -0.90
N ALA A 147 -5.46 -9.69 -1.00
CA ALA A 147 -6.35 -8.75 -1.70
C ALA A 147 -6.48 -9.01 -3.21
N LEU A 148 -5.54 -9.75 -3.82
CA LEU A 148 -5.59 -10.17 -5.22
C LEU A 148 -6.36 -11.48 -5.43
N GLY A 149 -6.83 -12.14 -4.36
CA GLY A 149 -7.60 -13.38 -4.46
C GLY A 149 -6.81 -14.52 -5.11
N HIS A 150 -7.40 -15.13 -6.14
CA HIS A 150 -6.81 -16.25 -6.90
C HIS A 150 -6.10 -15.81 -8.17
N ALA A 151 -5.39 -14.68 -8.12
CA ALA A 151 -4.55 -14.24 -9.24
C ALA A 151 -3.42 -15.25 -9.53
N ASP A 152 -2.79 -15.12 -10.69
CA ASP A 152 -1.62 -15.93 -11.04
C ASP A 152 -0.53 -15.86 -9.95
N PRO A 153 0.16 -16.97 -9.61
CA PRO A 153 1.19 -16.99 -8.57
C PRO A 153 2.28 -15.92 -8.74
N THR A 154 2.61 -15.55 -9.97
CA THR A 154 3.56 -14.47 -10.27
C THR A 154 3.03 -13.14 -9.76
N LEU A 155 1.76 -12.82 -10.02
CA LEU A 155 1.11 -11.60 -9.54
C LEU A 155 0.96 -11.59 -8.03
N LEU A 156 0.62 -12.72 -7.41
CA LEU A 156 0.56 -12.84 -5.96
C LEU A 156 1.92 -12.58 -5.31
N THR A 157 3.00 -13.10 -5.92
CA THR A 157 4.37 -12.87 -5.45
C THR A 157 4.77 -11.39 -5.60
N ILE A 158 4.44 -10.77 -6.73
CA ILE A 158 4.66 -9.33 -6.94
C ILE A 158 3.89 -8.51 -5.90
N ALA A 159 2.62 -8.83 -5.66
CA ALA A 159 1.80 -8.15 -4.66
C ALA A 159 2.34 -8.34 -3.24
N ALA A 160 2.82 -9.53 -2.88
CA ALA A 160 3.46 -9.78 -1.59
C ALA A 160 4.72 -8.94 -1.42
N LEU A 161 5.61 -8.91 -2.43
CA LEU A 161 6.85 -8.13 -2.37
C LEU A 161 6.58 -6.62 -2.34
N ALA A 162 5.69 -6.13 -3.20
CA ALA A 162 5.28 -4.73 -3.23
C ALA A 162 4.57 -4.33 -1.93
N GLY A 163 3.68 -5.20 -1.43
CA GLY A 163 3.00 -5.05 -0.16
C GLY A 163 3.97 -4.95 1.01
N GLY A 164 4.83 -5.95 1.19
CA GLY A 164 5.83 -5.95 2.26
C GLY A 164 6.75 -4.72 2.20
N THR A 165 7.17 -4.32 0.99
CA THR A 165 7.94 -3.08 0.80
C THR A 165 7.16 -1.84 1.23
N LEU A 166 5.87 -1.76 0.89
CA LEU A 166 4.99 -0.67 1.25
C LEU A 166 4.73 -0.61 2.77
N ALA A 167 4.51 -1.75 3.41
CA ALA A 167 4.38 -1.87 4.85
C ALA A 167 5.69 -1.48 5.56
N GLY A 168 6.83 -1.89 5.01
CA GLY A 168 8.15 -1.47 5.50
C GLY A 168 8.33 0.04 5.40
N ALA A 169 7.98 0.65 4.25
CA ALA A 169 8.10 2.09 4.05
C ALA A 169 7.28 2.88 5.08
N SER A 170 6.04 2.48 5.35
CA SER A 170 5.21 3.15 6.36
C SER A 170 5.68 2.90 7.79
N HIS A 171 6.07 1.66 8.12
CA HIS A 171 6.65 1.31 9.43
C HIS A 171 7.93 2.09 9.72
N PHE A 172 8.87 2.14 8.79
CA PHE A 172 10.12 2.87 8.99
C PHE A 172 9.93 4.39 9.00
N ALA A 173 8.94 4.93 8.28
CA ALA A 173 8.60 6.35 8.36
C ALA A 173 8.07 6.71 9.76
N LYS A 174 7.20 5.87 10.32
CA LYS A 174 6.73 5.97 11.71
C LYS A 174 7.88 5.85 12.70
N ALA A 175 8.64 4.74 12.65
CA ALA A 175 9.72 4.48 13.58
C ALA A 175 10.79 5.58 13.54
N GLY A 176 11.13 6.09 12.35
CA GLY A 176 12.08 7.19 12.19
C GLY A 176 11.57 8.50 12.79
N THR A 177 10.28 8.80 12.66
CA THR A 177 9.65 9.98 13.25
C THR A 177 9.58 9.85 14.78
N ARG A 178 9.21 8.67 15.30
CA ARG A 178 9.20 8.37 16.74
C ARG A 178 10.59 8.44 17.35
N ALA A 179 11.61 7.95 16.65
CA ALA A 179 13.00 8.06 17.12
C ALA A 179 13.43 9.52 17.31
N LEU A 180 12.97 10.44 16.46
CA LEU A 180 13.25 11.88 16.63
C LEU A 180 12.42 12.50 17.77
N ILE A 181 11.14 12.15 17.89
CA ILE A 181 10.27 12.62 18.98
C ILE A 181 10.80 12.16 20.34
N ASN A 182 11.27 10.91 20.42
CA ASN A 182 11.77 10.32 21.66
C ASN A 182 13.15 10.87 22.10
N LEU A 183 13.84 11.69 21.28
CA LEU A 183 15.03 12.42 21.72
C LEU A 183 14.70 13.50 22.75
N SER A 184 13.47 14.02 22.75
CA SER A 184 12.96 14.95 23.76
C SER A 184 11.52 14.55 24.09
N PRO A 185 11.32 13.60 25.02
CA PRO A 185 10.02 13.01 25.28
C PRO A 185 9.09 14.01 25.96
N GLU A 186 8.29 14.69 25.15
CA GLU A 186 7.17 15.50 25.62
C GLU A 186 5.87 14.68 25.54
N PRO A 187 5.05 14.63 26.60
CA PRO A 187 3.81 13.84 26.57
C PRO A 187 2.88 14.22 25.41
N LEU A 188 2.77 15.52 25.11
CA LEU A 188 1.88 16.00 24.05
C LEU A 188 2.31 15.55 22.65
N SER A 189 3.61 15.52 22.34
CA SER A 189 4.10 15.12 21.03
C SER A 189 3.90 13.62 20.77
N ASN A 190 4.11 12.78 21.78
CA ASN A 190 3.85 11.34 21.71
C ASN A 190 2.36 11.03 21.50
N TRP A 191 1.49 11.75 22.23
CA TRP A 191 0.05 11.59 22.09
C TRP A 191 -0.45 12.04 20.72
N ALA A 192 0.03 13.20 20.24
CA ALA A 192 -0.31 13.70 18.92
C ALA A 192 0.16 12.76 17.81
N ALA A 193 1.38 12.22 17.91
CA ALA A 193 1.92 11.27 16.95
C ALA A 193 1.08 9.98 16.89
N SER A 194 0.83 9.34 18.03
CA SER A 194 0.01 8.12 18.12
C SER A 194 -1.43 8.36 17.61
N ALA A 195 -2.07 9.47 17.99
CA ALA A 195 -3.40 9.80 17.48
C ALA A 195 -3.42 10.05 15.96
N THR A 196 -2.37 10.69 15.42
CA THR A 196 -2.25 10.91 13.97
C THR A 196 -2.09 9.59 13.22
N GLU A 197 -1.37 8.62 13.79
CA GLU A 197 -1.23 7.29 13.20
C GLU A 197 -2.55 6.52 13.19
N ASP A 198 -3.34 6.57 14.27
CA ASP A 198 -4.66 5.93 14.37
C ASP A 198 -5.65 6.49 13.36
N VAL A 199 -5.74 7.83 13.34
CA VAL A 199 -6.62 8.54 12.41
C VAL A 199 -6.14 8.34 10.98
N GLY A 200 -4.83 8.44 10.74
CA GLY A 200 -4.24 8.26 9.42
C GLY A 200 -4.48 6.87 8.85
N ALA A 201 -4.22 5.82 9.64
CA ALA A 201 -4.46 4.44 9.23
C ALA A 201 -5.95 4.18 8.97
N THR A 202 -6.83 4.63 9.88
CA THR A 202 -8.28 4.46 9.72
C THR A 202 -8.81 5.20 8.49
N LEU A 203 -8.46 6.47 8.32
CA LEU A 203 -8.89 7.27 7.17
C LEU A 203 -8.33 6.71 5.87
N GLY A 204 -7.06 6.30 5.85
CA GLY A 204 -6.46 5.68 4.67
C GLY A 204 -7.16 4.39 4.26
N LEU A 205 -7.56 3.54 5.23
CA LEU A 205 -8.35 2.34 4.96
C LEU A 205 -9.75 2.68 4.41
N VAL A 206 -10.44 3.65 5.03
CA VAL A 206 -11.74 4.14 4.54
C VAL A 206 -11.61 4.65 3.10
N LEU A 207 -10.59 5.46 2.80
CA LEU A 207 -10.32 5.92 1.44
C LEU A 207 -10.02 4.75 0.50
N ALA A 208 -9.22 3.78 0.93
CA ALA A 208 -8.87 2.61 0.12
C ALA A 208 -10.10 1.78 -0.28
N PHE A 209 -11.10 1.69 0.60
CA PHE A 209 -12.32 0.93 0.39
C PHE A 209 -13.38 1.67 -0.44
N PHE A 210 -13.57 2.97 -0.23
CA PHE A 210 -14.70 3.71 -0.82
C PHE A 210 -14.29 4.71 -1.90
N VAL A 211 -13.05 5.20 -1.90
CA VAL A 211 -12.56 6.15 -2.89
C VAL A 211 -11.17 5.73 -3.40
N PRO A 212 -11.07 4.57 -4.10
CA PRO A 212 -9.80 3.92 -4.46
C PRO A 212 -8.79 4.85 -5.15
N LEU A 213 -9.27 5.66 -6.10
CA LEU A 213 -8.41 6.57 -6.85
C LEU A 213 -7.79 7.66 -5.95
N LEU A 214 -8.58 8.24 -5.05
CA LEU A 214 -8.09 9.26 -4.13
C LEU A 214 -7.06 8.67 -3.16
N PHE A 215 -7.34 7.46 -2.64
CA PHE A 215 -6.39 6.74 -1.82
C PHE A 215 -5.05 6.52 -2.55
N LEU A 216 -5.08 6.00 -3.78
CA LEU A 216 -3.87 5.74 -4.55
C LEU A 216 -3.07 7.02 -4.86
N VAL A 217 -3.73 8.13 -5.14
CA VAL A 217 -3.07 9.43 -5.32
C VAL A 217 -2.38 9.88 -4.03
N MET A 218 -3.08 9.80 -2.89
CA MET A 218 -2.52 10.13 -1.58
C MET A 218 -1.36 9.20 -1.20
N LEU A 219 -1.45 7.91 -1.55
CA LEU A 219 -0.40 6.92 -1.33
C LEU A 219 0.86 7.26 -2.12
N ILE A 220 0.72 7.64 -3.40
CA ILE A 220 1.86 8.07 -4.21
C ILE A 220 2.52 9.31 -3.58
N ALA A 221 1.72 10.29 -3.15
CA ALA A 221 2.25 11.47 -2.45
C ALA A 221 3.01 11.07 -1.17
N PHE A 222 2.44 10.17 -0.36
CA PHE A 222 3.09 9.61 0.82
C PHE A 222 4.42 8.93 0.45
N LEU A 223 4.47 8.11 -0.59
CA LEU A 223 5.68 7.40 -1.02
C LEU A 223 6.78 8.36 -1.49
N VAL A 224 6.42 9.45 -2.17
CA VAL A 224 7.37 10.50 -2.56
C VAL A 224 7.96 11.16 -1.31
N VAL A 225 7.12 11.53 -0.34
CA VAL A 225 7.56 12.13 0.93
C VAL A 225 8.42 11.14 1.72
N ALA A 226 8.01 9.88 1.83
CA ALA A 226 8.74 8.84 2.54
C ALA A 226 10.11 8.57 1.88
N GLY A 227 10.17 8.45 0.56
CA GLY A 227 11.43 8.28 -0.18
C GLY A 227 12.42 9.44 0.03
N TRP A 228 11.90 10.66 0.19
CA TRP A 228 12.72 11.83 0.54
C TRP A 228 13.09 11.88 2.03
N ALA A 229 12.17 11.53 2.93
CA ALA A 229 12.34 11.67 4.38
C ALA A 229 13.18 10.54 4.98
N LEU A 230 12.97 9.28 4.58
CA LEU A 230 13.61 8.11 5.17
C LEU A 230 15.15 8.20 5.23
N PRO A 231 15.87 8.60 4.15
CA PRO A 231 17.32 8.76 4.21
C PRO A 231 17.78 9.87 5.17
N ARG A 232 16.92 10.87 5.44
CA ARG A 232 17.20 11.95 6.40
C ARG A 232 16.95 11.48 7.82
N LEU A 233 15.84 10.77 8.06
CA LEU A 233 15.50 10.17 9.34
C LEU A 233 16.61 9.19 9.77
N ALA A 234 17.03 8.29 8.88
CA ALA A 234 18.11 7.35 9.15
C ALA A 234 19.41 8.06 9.58
N ARG A 235 19.84 9.09 8.84
CA ARG A 235 21.02 9.89 9.19
C ARG A 235 20.86 10.63 10.52
N GLY A 236 19.68 11.18 10.79
CA GLY A 236 19.37 11.87 12.05
C GLY A 236 19.48 10.95 13.25
N VAL A 237 18.90 9.75 13.16
CA VAL A 237 18.96 8.72 14.21
C VAL A 237 20.40 8.26 14.45
N HIS A 238 21.15 7.91 13.40
CA HIS A 238 22.56 7.52 13.53
C HIS A 238 23.42 8.62 14.14
N GLY A 239 23.21 9.88 13.74
CA GLY A 239 23.92 11.04 14.28
C GLY A 239 23.61 11.30 15.76
N GLY A 240 22.34 11.18 16.17
CA GLY A 240 21.90 11.33 17.55
C GLY A 240 22.49 10.27 18.47
N VAL A 241 22.39 8.99 18.09
CA VAL A 241 22.97 7.87 18.84
C VAL A 241 24.48 8.01 18.98
N SER A 242 25.18 8.39 17.90
CA SER A 242 26.64 8.59 17.93
C SER A 242 27.08 9.72 18.87
N ARG A 243 26.28 10.79 19.02
CA ARG A 243 26.56 11.88 19.96
C ARG A 243 26.33 11.44 21.40
N MET A 244 25.25 10.70 21.66
CA MET A 244 24.95 10.17 22.99
C MET A 244 26.02 9.19 23.46
N ALA A 245 26.46 8.27 22.57
CA ALA A 245 27.53 7.33 22.87
C ALA A 245 28.85 8.03 23.23
N LYS A 246 29.19 9.13 22.56
CA LYS A 246 30.39 9.94 22.89
C LYS A 246 30.27 10.65 24.24
N HIS A 247 29.06 10.95 24.71
CA HIS A 247 28.84 11.58 26.02
C HIS A 247 28.78 10.56 27.16
N MET A 248 28.30 9.34 26.88
CA MET A 248 28.24 8.21 27.82
C MET A 248 29.57 7.47 27.98
N LEU A 249 30.53 7.70 27.09
CA LEU A 249 31.93 7.31 27.26
C LEU A 249 32.75 8.54 27.68
N PRO A 250 32.61 9.05 28.93
CA PRO A 250 33.49 10.10 29.42
C PRO A 250 34.91 9.53 29.39
N GLY A 251 35.77 10.16 28.58
CA GLY A 251 37.19 9.93 28.42
C GLY A 251 37.74 8.62 28.99
N THR A 252 38.16 7.72 28.10
CA THR A 252 39.41 7.01 28.37
C THR A 252 40.51 8.07 28.46
N HIS A 253 40.62 8.72 29.63
CA HIS A 253 41.73 9.57 29.99
C HIS A 253 42.97 8.69 29.85
N ASN A 254 43.69 8.86 28.74
CA ASN A 254 44.94 8.19 28.50
C ASN A 254 45.88 8.57 29.67
N PRO A 255 46.25 7.64 30.58
CA PRO A 255 47.04 7.99 31.76
C PRO A 255 48.46 8.45 31.39
N ILE A 256 48.85 8.30 30.12
CA ILE A 256 50.20 8.59 29.62
C ILE A 256 50.50 10.10 29.58
N SER A 257 49.49 10.99 29.55
CA SER A 257 49.75 12.44 29.55
C SER A 257 50.19 13.01 30.91
N ARG A 258 50.03 12.28 32.02
CA ARG A 258 50.50 12.72 33.35
C ARG A 258 51.95 12.39 33.66
N LEU A 259 52.62 11.57 32.85
CA LEU A 259 54.03 11.24 33.06
C LEU A 259 54.99 12.20 32.33
N ARG A 260 54.47 13.11 31.50
CA ARG A 260 55.28 14.10 30.77
C ARG A 260 55.37 15.47 31.44
N SER A 261 54.62 15.74 32.51
CA SER A 261 54.67 17.03 33.23
C SER A 261 55.37 16.95 34.58
N LYS A 262 56.09 15.86 34.87
CA LYS A 262 56.81 15.67 36.15
C LYS A 262 58.34 15.76 36.00
N HIS A 263 58.82 16.13 34.81
CA HIS A 263 60.25 16.23 34.49
C HIS A 263 60.66 17.57 33.86
N ASP A 264 59.79 18.57 33.90
CA ASP A 264 60.14 19.96 33.57
C ASP A 264 60.05 20.84 34.83
#